data_AF-A0A3A8L5Z2-F1
#
_entry.id   AF-A0A3A8L5Z2-F1
#
_cell.length_a   1.000
_cell.length_b   1.000
_cell.length_c   1.000
_cell.angle_alpha   90.00
_cell.angle_beta   90.00
_cell.angle_gamma   90.00
#
_symmetry.space_group_name_H-M   'P 1'
#
loop_
_entity.id
_entity.type
_entity.pdbx_description
1 polymer ?
#
loop_
_entity_poly.entity_id
_entity_poly.type
_entity_poly.pdbx_seq_one_letter_code
_entity_poly.pdbx_strand_id
1 'polypeptide(L)'
;MFRIPSLCLCLFASLAIADDSSSKPAKLTVAQKNGWAAYDKELKVKEDAVNKACGSALKSSFDKASYPAFDPLKDRTQGACKAAVGTLVAVCGTMDGKAAVKEAVTQTVCRLSTDGTRVSLDAGVLTVHIDPEKSSIVGKQAGSYSWKSALEEVL
;
A
#
# COMPACT_ATOMS: atom_id res chain seq x y z
N MET A 1 51.99 2.86 43.93
CA MET A 1 52.81 2.90 42.71
C MET A 1 51.95 3.44 41.58
N PHE A 2 52.26 4.64 41.10
CA PHE A 2 51.63 5.30 39.96
C PHE A 2 52.26 4.79 38.65
N ARG A 3 51.45 4.33 37.68
CA ARG A 3 51.84 4.23 36.27
C ARG A 3 50.62 4.44 35.34
N ILE A 4 50.58 5.62 34.73
CA ILE A 4 49.96 5.96 33.43
C ILE A 4 51.16 6.15 32.50
N PRO A 5 51.24 5.54 31.29
CA PRO A 5 50.69 6.12 30.04
C PRO A 5 50.14 5.03 29.10
N SER A 6 49.32 5.29 28.09
CA SER A 6 49.62 6.09 26.91
C SER A 6 48.32 6.25 26.12
N LEU A 7 47.88 7.50 25.93
CA LEU A 7 46.80 7.85 25.01
C LEU A 7 47.36 7.81 23.59
N CYS A 8 47.03 6.77 22.83
CA CYS A 8 47.21 6.77 21.39
C CYS A 8 45.99 7.48 20.78
N LEU A 9 46.16 8.77 20.47
CA LEU A 9 45.24 9.56 19.66
C LEU A 9 45.22 8.98 18.23
N CYS A 10 44.33 8.03 17.97
CA CYS A 10 44.01 7.65 16.59
C CYS A 10 43.05 8.72 16.03
N LEU A 11 43.62 9.71 15.32
CA LEU A 11 42.87 10.54 14.40
C LEU A 11 42.28 9.64 13.30
N PHE A 12 41.04 9.18 13.51
CA PHE A 12 40.23 8.72 12.39
C PHE A 12 39.72 9.96 11.67
N ALA A 13 40.38 10.28 10.55
CA ALA A 13 39.82 11.18 9.55
C ALA A 13 38.53 10.52 9.03
N SER A 14 37.39 10.93 9.58
CA SER A 14 36.09 10.63 9.01
C SER A 14 36.06 11.23 7.61
N LEU A 15 36.32 10.42 6.59
CA LEU A 15 35.92 10.75 5.23
C LEU A 15 34.40 10.90 5.28
N ALA A 16 33.95 12.15 5.25
CA ALA A 16 32.61 12.47 4.84
C ALA A 16 32.48 12.01 3.39
N ILE A 17 32.03 10.76 3.21
CA ILE A 17 31.33 10.37 2.00
C ILE A 17 30.12 11.29 1.94
N ALA A 18 30.26 12.37 1.18
CA ALA A 18 29.13 13.14 0.69
C ALA A 18 28.31 12.16 -0.14
N ASP A 19 27.27 11.61 0.48
CA ASP A 19 26.24 10.84 -0.19
C ASP A 19 25.44 11.82 -1.05
N ASP A 20 25.97 12.14 -2.23
CA ASP A 20 25.31 12.95 -3.26
C ASP A 20 24.26 12.12 -4.02
N SER A 21 23.62 11.16 -3.33
CA SER A 21 22.45 10.45 -3.82
C SER A 21 21.18 11.16 -3.40
N SER A 22 21.16 12.50 -3.47
CA SER A 22 19.91 13.23 -3.48
C SER A 22 19.29 13.10 -4.88
N SER A 23 18.85 11.88 -5.22
CA SER A 23 18.01 11.65 -6.38
C SER A 23 16.69 12.35 -6.11
N LYS A 24 16.61 13.65 -6.44
CA LYS A 24 15.33 14.37 -6.46
C LYS A 24 14.35 13.50 -7.26
N PRO A 25 13.17 13.17 -6.71
CA PRO A 25 12.20 12.37 -7.43
C PRO A 25 11.93 13.02 -8.78
N ALA A 26 12.06 12.24 -9.85
CA ALA A 26 11.88 12.73 -11.21
C ALA A 26 10.52 13.42 -11.32
N LYS A 27 10.50 14.64 -11.87
CA LYS A 27 9.24 15.38 -12.06
C LYS A 27 8.31 14.55 -12.95
N LEU A 28 7.12 14.24 -12.44
CA LEU A 28 6.09 13.55 -13.22
C LEU A 28 5.71 14.35 -14.47
N THR A 29 5.59 13.67 -15.60
CA THR A 29 5.02 14.21 -16.83
C THR A 29 3.53 14.54 -16.65
N VAL A 30 2.97 15.34 -17.56
CA VAL A 30 1.53 15.64 -17.54
C VAL A 30 0.69 14.37 -17.69
N ALA A 31 1.11 13.43 -18.54
CA ALA A 31 0.42 12.15 -18.71
C ALA A 31 0.39 11.34 -17.41
N GLN A 32 1.49 11.29 -16.66
CA GLN A 32 1.55 10.61 -15.37
C GLN A 32 0.68 11.30 -14.30
N LYS A 33 0.66 12.63 -14.26
CA LYS A 33 -0.23 13.37 -13.34
C LYS A 33 -1.70 13.09 -13.65
N ASN A 34 -2.08 13.12 -14.92
CA ASN A 34 -3.45 12.83 -15.36
C ASN A 34 -3.83 11.37 -15.10
N GLY A 35 -2.91 10.43 -15.31
CA GLY A 35 -3.11 9.01 -14.98
C GLY A 35 -3.41 8.80 -13.49
N TRP A 36 -2.60 9.40 -12.60
CA TRP A 36 -2.88 9.34 -11.17
C TRP A 36 -4.22 9.98 -10.79
N ALA A 37 -4.56 11.14 -11.36
CA ALA A 37 -5.84 11.78 -11.11
C ALA A 37 -7.03 10.90 -11.55
N ALA A 38 -6.90 10.21 -12.68
CA ALA A 38 -7.90 9.24 -13.13
C ALA A 38 -8.01 8.04 -12.18
N TYR A 39 -6.88 7.53 -11.69
CA TYR A 39 -6.83 6.42 -10.73
C TYR A 39 -7.51 6.80 -9.41
N ASP A 40 -7.15 7.96 -8.86
CA ASP A 40 -7.74 8.49 -7.64
C ASP A 40 -9.25 8.70 -7.79
N LYS A 41 -9.70 9.24 -8.94
CA LYS A 41 -11.13 9.42 -9.24
C LYS A 41 -11.90 8.11 -9.26
N GLU A 42 -11.38 7.09 -9.95
CA GLU A 42 -12.08 5.80 -10.04
C GLU A 42 -12.04 5.02 -8.72
N LEU A 43 -10.95 5.15 -7.95
CA LEU A 43 -10.88 4.60 -6.61
C LEU A 43 -11.88 5.27 -5.67
N LYS A 44 -12.07 6.59 -5.78
CA LYS A 44 -13.09 7.33 -5.01
C LYS A 44 -14.50 6.81 -5.26
N VAL A 45 -14.83 6.43 -6.49
CA VAL A 45 -16.14 5.80 -6.80
C VAL A 45 -16.33 4.50 -6.04
N LYS A 46 -15.27 3.69 -5.89
CA LYS A 46 -15.32 2.45 -5.08
C LYS A 46 -15.41 2.76 -3.60
N GLU A 47 -14.62 3.71 -3.09
CA GLU A 47 -14.70 4.21 -1.72
C GLU A 47 -16.13 4.61 -1.36
N ASP A 48 -16.79 5.43 -2.20
CA ASP A 48 -18.14 5.91 -1.93
C ASP A 48 -19.16 4.78 -1.90
N ALA A 49 -19.02 3.79 -2.78
CA ALA A 49 -19.86 2.60 -2.77
C ALA A 49 -19.68 1.79 -1.48
N VAL A 50 -18.43 1.62 -1.01
CA VAL A 50 -18.13 0.92 0.25
C VAL A 50 -18.68 1.69 1.43
N ASN A 51 -18.41 3.00 1.54
CA ASN A 51 -18.92 3.83 2.62
C ASN A 51 -20.45 3.80 2.70
N LYS A 52 -21.14 3.81 1.56
CA LYS A 52 -22.59 3.64 1.50
C LYS A 52 -23.05 2.25 1.95
N ALA A 53 -22.40 1.18 1.48
CA ALA A 53 -22.81 -0.19 1.78
C ALA A 53 -22.53 -0.59 3.23
N CYS A 54 -21.36 -0.19 3.74
CA CYS A 54 -20.86 -0.52 5.06
C CYS A 54 -21.34 0.46 6.12
N GLY A 55 -21.74 1.69 5.76
CA GLY A 55 -22.00 2.77 6.71
C GLY A 55 -20.73 3.27 7.39
N SER A 56 -19.60 3.22 6.68
CA SER A 56 -18.27 3.65 7.13
C SER A 56 -17.92 5.05 6.57
N ALA A 57 -16.76 5.57 6.97
CA ALA A 57 -16.20 6.82 6.45
C ALA A 57 -14.73 6.65 6.04
N LEU A 58 -14.40 5.49 5.46
CA LEU A 58 -13.02 5.17 5.09
C LEU A 58 -12.52 6.06 3.96
N LYS A 59 -11.20 6.24 3.91
CA LYS A 59 -10.49 6.92 2.81
C LYS A 59 -9.65 5.94 2.01
N SER A 60 -9.52 6.15 0.71
CA SER A 60 -8.79 5.27 -0.19
C SER A 60 -7.74 6.05 -0.97
N SER A 61 -6.53 5.50 -1.08
CA SER A 61 -5.44 6.14 -1.81
C SER A 61 -4.49 5.13 -2.44
N PHE A 62 -3.69 5.62 -3.40
CA PHE A 62 -2.51 4.90 -3.89
C PHE A 62 -1.27 5.39 -3.16
N ASP A 63 -0.44 4.47 -2.69
CA ASP A 63 0.91 4.77 -2.22
C ASP A 63 1.82 5.01 -3.42
N LYS A 64 1.76 6.22 -3.98
CA LYS A 64 2.50 6.61 -5.19
C LYS A 64 4.02 6.47 -5.04
N ALA A 65 4.53 6.51 -3.81
CA ALA A 65 5.95 6.33 -3.52
C ALA A 65 6.41 4.87 -3.72
N SER A 66 5.49 3.90 -3.60
CA SER A 66 5.79 2.50 -3.89
C SER A 66 5.98 2.21 -5.38
N TYR A 67 5.66 3.15 -6.27
CA TYR A 67 5.77 2.99 -7.72
C TYR A 67 7.08 3.63 -8.23
N PRO A 68 8.15 2.85 -8.47
CA PRO A 68 9.43 3.40 -8.93
C PRO A 68 9.32 4.05 -10.31
N ALA A 69 8.39 3.55 -11.14
CA ALA A 69 7.96 4.17 -12.38
C ALA A 69 6.45 3.97 -12.55
N PHE A 70 5.76 5.02 -13.01
CA PHE A 70 4.35 4.94 -13.37
C PHE A 70 4.18 5.21 -14.86
N ASP A 71 3.62 4.23 -15.58
CA ASP A 71 3.18 4.38 -16.97
C ASP A 71 1.68 4.03 -17.02
N PRO A 72 0.79 5.01 -17.20
CA PRO A 72 -0.66 4.78 -17.16
C PRO A 72 -1.16 3.84 -18.27
N LEU A 73 -0.37 3.60 -19.33
CA LEU A 73 -0.72 2.69 -20.42
C LEU A 73 -0.28 1.25 -20.16
N LYS A 74 0.61 1.02 -19.19
CA LYS A 74 1.16 -0.31 -18.87
C LYS A 74 0.84 -0.78 -17.47
N ASP A 75 0.52 0.14 -16.55
CA ASP A 75 0.19 -0.20 -15.18
C ASP A 75 -1.06 -1.08 -15.11
N ARG A 76 -0.93 -2.21 -14.43
CA ARG A 76 -2.03 -3.16 -14.21
C ARG A 76 -2.57 -3.11 -12.78
N THR A 77 -1.95 -2.32 -11.91
CA THR A 77 -2.27 -2.31 -10.48
C THR A 77 -3.61 -1.64 -10.21
N GLN A 78 -4.01 -0.68 -11.03
CA GLN A 78 -5.29 0.02 -10.89
C GLN A 78 -6.49 -0.94 -10.84
N GLY A 79 -6.53 -1.93 -11.74
CA GLY A 79 -7.64 -2.87 -11.84
C GLY A 79 -7.77 -3.71 -10.58
N ALA A 80 -6.64 -4.26 -10.12
CA ALA A 80 -6.56 -5.05 -8.90
C ALA A 80 -6.96 -4.25 -7.66
N CYS A 81 -6.47 -3.01 -7.53
CA CYS A 81 -6.83 -2.09 -6.45
C CYS A 81 -8.34 -1.83 -6.39
N LYS A 82 -8.94 -1.43 -7.51
CA LYS A 82 -10.39 -1.16 -7.59
C LYS A 82 -11.23 -2.40 -7.31
N ALA A 83 -10.76 -3.57 -7.74
CA ALA A 83 -11.43 -4.84 -7.47
C ALA A 83 -11.40 -5.17 -5.97
N ALA A 84 -10.23 -5.07 -5.33
CA ALA A 84 -10.07 -5.31 -3.90
C ALA A 84 -10.95 -4.36 -3.07
N VAL A 85 -10.80 -3.04 -3.25
CA VAL A 85 -11.58 -2.04 -2.50
C VAL A 85 -13.07 -2.19 -2.78
N GLY A 86 -13.46 -2.37 -4.05
CA GLY A 86 -14.87 -2.60 -4.40
C GLY A 86 -15.46 -3.88 -3.79
N THR A 87 -14.65 -4.90 -3.50
CA THR A 87 -15.10 -6.15 -2.89
C THR A 87 -15.53 -5.98 -1.43
N LEU A 88 -15.10 -4.91 -0.75
CA LEU A 88 -15.61 -4.58 0.60
C LEU A 88 -17.13 -4.38 0.61
N VAL A 89 -17.75 -3.97 -0.51
CA VAL A 89 -19.23 -3.93 -0.63
C VAL A 89 -19.84 -5.31 -0.40
N ALA A 90 -19.21 -6.36 -0.94
CA ALA A 90 -19.68 -7.74 -0.80
C ALA A 90 -19.43 -8.29 0.62
N VAL A 91 -18.31 -7.91 1.25
CA VAL A 91 -18.05 -8.21 2.67
C VAL A 91 -19.15 -7.59 3.55
N CYS A 92 -19.49 -6.33 3.29
CA CYS A 92 -20.59 -5.63 3.95
C CYS A 92 -22.00 -6.12 3.55
N GLY A 93 -22.12 -7.24 2.83
CA GLY A 93 -23.39 -7.91 2.58
C GLY A 93 -24.02 -8.51 3.84
N THR A 94 -23.25 -8.75 4.89
CA THR A 94 -23.71 -9.31 6.18
C THR A 94 -23.60 -8.29 7.31
N MET A 95 -24.28 -8.52 8.44
CA MET A 95 -24.17 -7.64 9.61
C MET A 95 -22.75 -7.65 10.20
N ASP A 96 -22.16 -8.84 10.35
CA ASP A 96 -20.81 -8.99 10.90
C ASP A 96 -19.75 -8.35 9.98
N GLY A 97 -19.88 -8.53 8.66
CA GLY A 97 -18.97 -7.89 7.70
C GLY A 97 -19.06 -6.36 7.73
N LYS A 98 -20.26 -5.79 7.91
CA LYS A 98 -20.40 -4.34 8.12
C LYS A 98 -19.73 -3.87 9.42
N ALA A 99 -19.92 -4.62 10.51
CA ALA A 99 -19.33 -4.28 11.80
C ALA A 99 -17.79 -4.32 11.72
N ALA A 100 -17.23 -5.40 11.18
CA ALA A 100 -15.78 -5.57 11.01
C ALA A 100 -15.17 -4.43 10.19
N VAL A 101 -15.77 -4.06 9.05
CA VAL A 101 -15.25 -2.94 8.23
C VAL A 101 -15.34 -1.61 8.98
N LYS A 102 -16.44 -1.33 9.69
CA LYS A 102 -16.60 -0.08 10.44
C LYS A 102 -15.61 0.05 11.59
N GLU A 103 -15.35 -1.04 12.29
CA GLU A 103 -14.47 -1.06 13.46
C GLU A 103 -13.00 -1.02 13.05
N ALA A 104 -12.64 -1.82 12.05
CA ALA A 104 -11.25 -2.13 11.77
C ALA A 104 -10.65 -1.32 10.62
N VAL A 105 -11.46 -0.66 9.76
CA VAL A 105 -10.94 0.03 8.55
C VAL A 105 -11.27 1.51 8.56
N THR A 106 -10.22 2.33 8.72
CA THR A 106 -10.26 3.79 8.55
C THR A 106 -9.72 4.22 7.20
N GLN A 107 -8.81 3.44 6.63
CA GLN A 107 -8.17 3.75 5.35
C GLN A 107 -7.91 2.47 4.54
N THR A 108 -8.00 2.58 3.21
CA THR A 108 -7.46 1.60 2.28
C THR A 108 -6.29 2.22 1.51
N VAL A 109 -5.21 1.46 1.33
CA VAL A 109 -4.03 1.91 0.58
C VAL A 109 -3.66 0.87 -0.45
N CYS A 110 -3.66 1.25 -1.72
CA CYS A 110 -3.15 0.41 -2.80
C CYS A 110 -1.66 0.68 -2.99
N ARG A 111 -0.86 -0.38 -2.89
CA ARG A 111 0.60 -0.33 -2.91
C ARG A 111 1.15 -1.34 -3.92
N LEU A 112 2.15 -0.93 -4.70
CA LEU A 112 2.94 -1.85 -5.50
C LEU A 112 3.74 -2.78 -4.58
N SER A 113 3.75 -4.07 -4.88
CA SER A 113 4.49 -5.10 -4.15
C SER A 113 5.31 -5.96 -5.10
N THR A 114 6.42 -6.49 -4.61
CA THR A 114 7.24 -7.53 -5.28
C THR A 114 7.05 -8.91 -4.64
N ASP A 115 6.29 -8.97 -3.55
CA ASP A 115 6.16 -10.15 -2.69
C ASP A 115 4.80 -10.83 -2.87
N GLY A 116 4.16 -10.64 -4.03
CA GLY A 116 2.85 -11.20 -4.35
C GLY A 116 1.67 -10.30 -4.00
N THR A 117 0.53 -10.62 -4.63
CA THR A 117 -0.74 -9.90 -4.46
C THR A 117 -1.47 -10.40 -3.21
N ARG A 118 -1.75 -9.51 -2.25
CA ARG A 118 -2.38 -9.85 -0.95
C ARG A 118 -3.02 -8.64 -0.30
N VAL A 119 -3.70 -8.86 0.83
CA VAL A 119 -4.16 -7.78 1.71
C VAL A 119 -3.55 -7.93 3.11
N SER A 120 -3.37 -6.82 3.79
CA SER A 120 -2.99 -6.78 5.21
C SER A 120 -3.73 -5.65 5.91
N LEU A 121 -4.07 -5.84 7.17
CA LEU A 121 -4.66 -4.80 8.00
C LEU A 121 -3.74 -4.48 9.16
N ASP A 122 -3.38 -3.21 9.31
CA ASP A 122 -2.58 -2.73 10.44
C ASP A 122 -3.07 -1.35 10.87
N ALA A 123 -3.34 -1.18 12.17
CA ALA A 123 -3.75 0.09 12.78
C ALA A 123 -4.84 0.88 12.00
N GLY A 124 -5.87 0.19 11.48
CA GLY A 124 -6.94 0.84 10.71
C GLY A 124 -6.69 0.95 9.20
N VAL A 125 -5.48 0.61 8.75
CA VAL A 125 -5.03 0.76 7.35
C VAL A 125 -5.03 -0.60 6.66
N LEU A 126 -6.04 -0.82 5.82
CA LEU A 126 -6.12 -1.97 4.93
C LEU A 126 -5.23 -1.73 3.71
N THR A 127 -4.06 -2.36 3.68
CA THR A 127 -3.14 -2.28 2.55
C THR A 127 -3.44 -3.39 1.54
N VAL A 128 -3.73 -3.00 0.30
CA VAL A 128 -3.84 -3.89 -0.86
C VAL A 128 -2.48 -3.90 -1.55
N HIS A 129 -1.72 -4.96 -1.33
CA HIS A 129 -0.42 -5.21 -1.95
C HIS A 129 -0.65 -5.83 -3.33
N ILE A 130 -0.11 -5.21 -4.37
CA ILE A 130 -0.35 -5.63 -5.74
C ILE A 130 0.97 -5.90 -6.43
N ASP A 131 1.18 -7.16 -6.77
CA ASP A 131 2.32 -7.60 -7.56
C ASP A 131 1.86 -7.76 -9.02
N PRO A 132 2.31 -6.89 -9.95
CA PRO A 132 1.87 -6.93 -11.34
C PRO A 132 2.31 -8.20 -12.06
N GLU A 133 3.34 -8.89 -11.57
CA GLU A 133 3.87 -10.15 -12.12
C GLU A 133 3.20 -11.38 -11.47
N LYS A 134 2.66 -11.25 -10.26
CA LYS A 134 1.97 -12.32 -9.53
C LYS A 134 0.51 -11.94 -9.25
N SER A 135 -0.36 -12.20 -10.22
CA SER A 135 -1.79 -11.87 -10.14
C SER A 135 -2.60 -12.75 -9.18
N SER A 136 -2.07 -13.91 -8.77
CA SER A 136 -2.73 -14.78 -7.79
C SER A 136 -2.74 -14.11 -6.42
N ILE A 137 -3.93 -14.08 -5.81
CA ILE A 137 -4.12 -13.56 -4.46
C ILE A 137 -3.63 -14.63 -3.47
N VAL A 138 -2.88 -14.21 -2.45
CA VAL A 138 -2.48 -15.05 -1.33
C VAL A 138 -3.06 -14.51 -0.03
N GLY A 139 -3.38 -15.40 0.90
CA GLY A 139 -3.77 -15.07 2.28
C GLY A 139 -2.90 -15.78 3.30
N LYS A 140 -3.33 -15.83 4.56
CA LYS A 140 -2.54 -16.41 5.66
C LYS A 140 -2.59 -17.93 5.66
N GLN A 141 -3.69 -18.53 5.22
CA GLN A 141 -3.87 -19.97 5.09
C GLN A 141 -3.47 -20.47 3.70
N ALA A 142 -3.22 -21.78 3.59
CA ALA A 142 -2.99 -22.42 2.30
C ALA A 142 -4.32 -22.57 1.54
N GLY A 143 -4.37 -22.14 0.28
CA GLY A 143 -5.56 -22.29 -0.55
C GLY A 143 -5.62 -21.33 -1.73
N SER A 144 -6.70 -21.44 -2.51
CA SER A 144 -7.03 -20.47 -3.56
C SER A 144 -7.80 -19.30 -2.96
N TYR A 145 -7.31 -18.08 -3.17
CA TYR A 145 -7.95 -16.88 -2.66
C TYR A 145 -8.68 -16.09 -3.74
N SER A 146 -9.82 -15.54 -3.32
CA SER A 146 -10.46 -14.41 -3.96
C SER A 146 -10.18 -13.15 -3.14
N TRP A 147 -10.48 -11.96 -3.69
CA TRP A 147 -10.41 -10.73 -2.90
C TRP A 147 -11.31 -10.81 -1.68
N LYS A 148 -12.51 -11.41 -1.82
CA LYS A 148 -13.46 -11.52 -0.72
C LYS A 148 -12.89 -12.35 0.43
N SER A 149 -12.41 -13.56 0.14
CA SER A 149 -11.86 -14.44 1.17
C SER A 149 -10.59 -13.87 1.81
N ALA A 150 -9.75 -13.16 1.04
CA ALA A 150 -8.57 -12.50 1.59
C ALA A 150 -8.93 -11.34 2.53
N LEU A 151 -9.96 -10.56 2.18
CA LEU A 151 -10.47 -9.47 3.01
C LEU A 151 -11.13 -9.99 4.29
N GLU A 152 -11.98 -11.00 4.19
CA GLU A 152 -12.64 -11.63 5.35
C GLU A 152 -11.63 -12.30 6.32
N GLU A 153 -10.44 -12.69 5.86
CA GLU A 153 -9.40 -13.27 6.73
C GLU A 153 -8.64 -12.21 7.56
N VAL A 154 -8.67 -10.94 7.15
CA VAL A 154 -7.95 -9.84 7.83
C VAL A 154 -8.87 -8.87 8.57
N LEU A 155 -10.18 -8.98 8.37
CA LEU A 155 -11.23 -8.20 9.04
C LEU A 155 -11.87 -9.01 10.16
#